data_AF-A0AAX4PM66-F1
#
_entry.id   AF-A0AAX4PM66-F1
#
_cell.length_a   1.000
_cell.length_b   1.000
_cell.length_c   1.000
_cell.angle_alpha   90.00
_cell.angle_beta   90.00
_cell.angle_gamma   90.00
#
_symmetry.space_group_name_H-M   'P 1'
#
loop_
_entity.id
_entity.type
_entity.pdbx_description
1 polymer ?
#
loop_
_entity_poly.entity_id
_entity_poly.type
_entity_poly.pdbx_seq_one_letter_code
_entity_poly.pdbx_strand_id
1 'polypeptide(L)'
;MDTDKFTVADDSGNTAIAGTLTTTGATVLNGGLAMDTDKFTVADGSGNTAIAGTLDVTGATTVTGATVLNGGLAMDTDKFTVADDSGNTAIAGTLTTTGATVLNGGLAMDTDKFTVADDSGNTGIAGTLDVTGATTVTGATVLNGGLAMDTDKFTVADDSGNTAIAGTLTTTGATVLNGGLAMDTDKFTVADGSGNTGIAGTLDVTGATTVTGATVLNGGLAMDTDKFTVADDSGNTAIAGTLTTTGATVLNGGLAMDTDKFTVADGSGNTGIAGTLDVTGATTVTGATVLNGGLAMDTDKFTVADDSGNTAIAGTLTTTGATVLNGGLAMDTDKFTVADDSGNTAIAGTLTTTGATVLNGGLAMDTDKFTVADGSGNTGIAGTLDVTGATTVTGATVLNGGLAMDTDKFTVADDSGNTAIAGTLESELLL
;
A
#
# COMPACT_ATOMS: atom_id res chain seq x y z
N MET A 1 -35.80 93.76 -122.33
CA MET A 1 -35.93 92.62 -121.41
C MET A 1 -34.93 91.59 -121.87
N ASP A 2 -33.97 91.27 -121.02
CA ASP A 2 -33.04 90.17 -121.20
C ASP A 2 -33.83 88.88 -120.91
N THR A 3 -34.14 88.10 -121.95
CA THR A 3 -35.16 87.05 -121.98
C THR A 3 -34.74 85.74 -121.33
N ASP A 4 -33.49 85.63 -120.87
CA ASP A 4 -32.89 84.33 -120.58
C ASP A 4 -32.86 84.00 -119.07
N LYS A 5 -33.55 84.78 -118.23
CA LYS A 5 -33.55 84.59 -116.77
C LYS A 5 -34.72 83.75 -116.24
N PHE A 6 -35.77 83.56 -117.04
CA PHE A 6 -36.96 82.78 -116.69
C PHE A 6 -37.50 82.12 -117.97
N THR A 7 -37.35 80.80 -118.06
CA THR A 7 -37.86 80.03 -119.19
C THR A 7 -38.89 79.02 -118.70
N VAL A 8 -40.08 79.04 -119.31
CA VAL A 8 -41.13 78.04 -119.08
C VAL A 8 -41.19 77.18 -120.34
N ALA A 9 -41.03 75.88 -120.18
CA ALA A 9 -41.17 74.95 -121.29
C ALA A 9 -42.65 74.77 -121.62
N ASP A 10 -43.07 75.13 -122.84
CA ASP A 10 -44.47 75.11 -123.28
C ASP A 10 -45.12 73.72 -123.18
N ASP A 11 -44.33 72.64 -123.23
CA ASP A 11 -44.80 71.26 -123.24
C ASP A 11 -45.03 70.65 -121.84
N SER A 12 -44.30 71.13 -120.83
CA SER A 12 -44.26 70.54 -119.49
C SER A 12 -44.66 71.52 -118.39
N GLY A 13 -44.68 72.82 -118.68
CA GLY A 13 -44.86 73.88 -117.69
C GLY A 13 -43.67 74.02 -116.72
N ASN A 14 -42.60 73.24 -116.92
CA ASN A 14 -41.40 73.29 -116.10
C ASN A 14 -40.75 74.66 -116.25
N THR A 15 -40.48 75.29 -115.12
CA THR A 15 -39.90 76.63 -115.06
C THR A 15 -38.44 76.53 -114.65
N ALA A 16 -37.53 76.93 -115.54
CA ALA A 16 -36.11 77.07 -115.25
C ALA A 16 -35.77 78.53 -114.92
N ILE A 17 -35.19 78.76 -113.75
CA ILE A 17 -34.81 80.07 -113.25
C ILE A 17 -33.29 80.06 -113.06
N ALA A 18 -32.57 80.86 -113.83
CA ALA A 18 -31.10 80.89 -113.79
C ALA A 18 -30.54 81.62 -112.54
N GLY A 19 -31.41 82.26 -111.75
CA GLY A 19 -31.07 82.94 -110.50
C GLY A 19 -31.84 82.39 -109.30
N THR A 20 -31.82 83.12 -108.19
CA THR A 20 -32.55 82.74 -106.97
C THR A 20 -34.06 82.88 -107.16
N LEU A 21 -34.81 81.82 -106.87
CA LEU A 21 -36.26 81.89 -106.70
C LEU A 21 -36.59 82.18 -105.23
N THR A 22 -37.07 83.38 -104.93
CA THR A 22 -37.57 83.73 -103.58
C THR A 22 -39.09 83.57 -103.54
N THR A 23 -39.58 82.62 -102.74
CA THR A 23 -41.01 82.44 -102.44
C THR A 23 -41.30 82.95 -101.03
N THR A 24 -42.11 83.99 -100.90
CA THR A 24 -42.41 84.63 -99.60
C THR A 24 -43.59 84.00 -98.85
N GLY A 25 -44.28 83.01 -99.43
CA GLY A 25 -45.41 82.30 -98.82
C GLY A 25 -45.18 80.80 -98.68
N ALA A 26 -46.13 80.11 -98.03
CA ALA A 26 -46.16 78.66 -97.98
C ALA A 26 -46.13 78.10 -99.41
N THR A 27 -45.08 77.36 -99.74
CA THR A 27 -44.87 76.82 -101.08
C THR A 27 -45.23 75.34 -101.05
N VAL A 28 -46.19 74.94 -101.87
CA VAL A 28 -46.57 73.53 -102.06
C VAL A 28 -45.79 72.99 -103.25
N LEU A 29 -44.92 72.00 -103.02
CA LEU A 29 -44.19 71.30 -104.06
C LEU A 29 -44.78 69.89 -104.20
N ASN A 30 -45.40 69.59 -105.34
CA ASN A 30 -46.07 68.30 -105.63
C ASN A 30 -45.15 67.29 -106.35
N GLY A 31 -43.85 67.31 -106.05
CA GLY A 31 -42.86 66.43 -106.70
C GLY A 31 -41.63 66.15 -105.86
N GLY A 32 -41.76 66.19 -104.54
CA GLY A 32 -40.63 66.20 -103.61
C GLY A 32 -39.81 67.51 -103.69
N LEU A 33 -38.75 67.57 -102.88
CA LEU A 33 -37.79 68.67 -102.87
C LEU A 33 -36.40 68.07 -102.94
N ALA A 34 -35.62 68.41 -103.97
CA ALA A 34 -34.21 68.07 -104.07
C ALA A 34 -33.39 69.36 -104.09
N MET A 35 -32.59 69.58 -103.06
CA MET A 35 -31.67 70.71 -102.98
C MET A 35 -30.24 70.20 -103.18
N ASP A 36 -29.50 70.89 -104.05
CA ASP A 36 -28.14 70.51 -104.46
C ASP A 36 -28.06 69.04 -104.93
N THR A 37 -28.98 68.68 -105.82
CA THR A 37 -29.17 67.37 -106.47
C THR A 37 -29.51 66.19 -105.53
N ASP A 38 -28.65 65.92 -104.54
CA ASP A 38 -28.71 64.73 -103.68
C ASP A 38 -28.42 65.01 -102.19
N LYS A 39 -28.06 66.24 -101.80
CA LYS A 39 -27.63 66.54 -100.42
C LYS A 39 -28.77 66.65 -99.43
N PHE A 40 -29.90 67.19 -99.85
CA PHE A 40 -31.14 67.21 -99.09
C PHE A 40 -32.28 66.86 -100.02
N THR A 41 -32.89 65.69 -99.80
CA THR A 41 -34.06 65.25 -100.58
C THR A 41 -35.21 64.93 -99.64
N VAL A 42 -36.42 65.37 -100.01
CA VAL A 42 -37.67 64.96 -99.36
C VAL A 42 -38.45 64.13 -100.37
N ALA A 43 -38.64 62.85 -100.08
CA ALA A 43 -39.34 61.92 -100.96
C ALA A 43 -40.85 62.22 -100.98
N ASP A 44 -41.41 62.35 -102.18
CA ASP A 44 -42.80 62.75 -102.40
C ASP A 44 -43.83 61.81 -101.72
N GLY A 45 -43.63 60.50 -101.84
CA GLY A 45 -44.59 59.50 -101.36
C GLY A 45 -44.49 59.15 -99.88
N SER A 46 -43.34 59.34 -99.24
CA SER A 46 -43.11 58.93 -97.84
C SER A 46 -42.80 60.09 -96.90
N GLY A 47 -42.44 61.26 -97.43
CA GLY A 47 -41.92 62.38 -96.63
C GLY A 47 -40.53 62.10 -96.03
N ASN A 48 -39.88 60.98 -96.41
CA ASN A 48 -38.56 60.64 -95.91
C ASN A 48 -37.56 61.69 -96.37
N THR A 49 -36.83 62.25 -95.42
CA THR A 49 -35.73 63.17 -95.71
C THR A 49 -34.43 62.38 -95.76
N ALA A 50 -33.70 62.45 -96.88
CA ALA A 50 -32.30 62.02 -96.93
C ALA A 50 -31.39 63.24 -96.87
N ILE A 51 -30.47 63.23 -95.91
CA ILE A 51 -29.46 64.27 -95.70
C ILE A 51 -28.11 63.58 -95.83
N ALA A 52 -27.40 63.86 -96.93
CA ALA A 52 -26.09 63.23 -97.18
C ALA A 52 -24.97 63.82 -96.31
N GLY A 53 -25.20 64.99 -95.71
CA GLY A 53 -24.31 65.62 -94.74
C GLY A 53 -24.75 65.43 -93.29
N THR A 54 -24.19 66.23 -92.38
CA THR A 54 -24.61 66.25 -90.98
C THR A 54 -25.95 66.97 -90.83
N LEU A 55 -26.90 66.33 -90.15
CA LEU A 55 -28.08 67.00 -89.63
C LEU A 55 -27.74 67.57 -88.24
N ASP A 56 -27.50 68.88 -88.18
CA ASP A 56 -27.38 69.60 -86.90
C ASP A 56 -28.78 70.05 -86.43
N VAL A 57 -29.15 69.69 -85.20
CA VAL A 57 -30.41 70.10 -84.58
C VAL A 57 -30.11 70.78 -83.26
N THR A 58 -30.25 72.10 -83.22
CA THR A 58 -29.98 72.91 -82.02
C THR A 58 -31.08 72.78 -80.95
N GLY A 59 -32.26 72.31 -81.33
CA GLY A 59 -33.40 72.09 -80.43
C GLY A 59 -33.55 70.63 -79.98
N ALA A 60 -34.52 70.38 -79.09
CA ALA A 60 -34.89 69.02 -78.75
C ALA A 60 -35.45 68.30 -79.98
N THR A 61 -34.89 67.13 -80.30
CA THR A 61 -35.42 66.24 -81.33
C THR A 61 -36.23 65.14 -80.65
N THR A 62 -37.49 64.97 -81.04
CA THR A 62 -38.29 63.81 -80.63
C THR A 62 -38.32 62.78 -81.76
N VAL A 63 -37.81 61.58 -81.50
CA VAL A 63 -37.91 60.44 -82.42
C VAL A 63 -38.91 59.44 -81.82
N THR A 64 -40.03 59.21 -82.51
CA THR A 64 -41.15 58.39 -82.01
C THR A 64 -41.08 56.92 -82.44
N GLY A 65 -39.93 56.45 -82.92
CA GLY A 65 -39.70 55.08 -83.38
C GLY A 65 -38.29 54.57 -83.07
N ALA A 66 -37.97 53.37 -83.55
CA ALA A 66 -36.63 52.81 -83.43
C ALA A 66 -35.64 53.61 -84.27
N THR A 67 -34.54 54.04 -83.67
CA THR A 67 -33.44 54.72 -84.35
C THR A 67 -32.31 53.73 -84.55
N VAL A 68 -31.80 53.62 -85.77
CA VAL A 68 -30.55 52.92 -86.06
C VAL A 68 -29.44 53.98 -86.17
N LEU A 69 -28.49 53.96 -85.25
CA LEU A 69 -27.31 54.83 -85.28
C LEU A 69 -26.09 53.97 -85.62
N ASN A 70 -25.44 54.23 -86.75
CA ASN A 70 -24.24 53.50 -87.21
C ASN A 70 -22.93 54.21 -86.82
N GLY A 71 -22.96 55.07 -85.80
CA GLY A 71 -21.81 55.83 -85.32
C GLY A 71 -21.73 55.87 -83.80
N GLY A 72 -22.40 54.94 -83.13
CA GLY A 72 -22.63 54.97 -81.69
C GLY A 72 -23.63 56.04 -81.26
N LEU A 73 -23.81 56.15 -79.94
CA LEU A 73 -24.64 57.16 -79.29
C LEU A 73 -23.80 57.87 -78.23
N ALA A 74 -23.74 59.19 -78.26
CA ALA A 74 -23.12 60.00 -77.23
C ALA A 74 -24.13 61.05 -76.76
N MET A 75 -24.60 60.92 -75.52
CA MET A 75 -25.45 61.92 -74.88
C MET A 75 -24.62 62.77 -73.91
N ASP A 76 -24.81 64.08 -73.99
CA ASP A 76 -24.05 65.07 -73.20
C ASP A 76 -22.53 64.85 -73.31
N THR A 77 -22.06 64.75 -74.56
CA THR A 77 -20.66 64.50 -74.96
C THR A 77 -20.10 63.14 -74.53
N ASP A 78 -20.04 62.86 -73.22
CA ASP A 78 -19.35 61.71 -72.64
C ASP A 78 -20.08 61.07 -71.43
N LYS A 79 -21.23 61.61 -71.00
CA LYS A 79 -21.91 61.13 -69.78
C LYS A 79 -22.61 59.79 -69.95
N PHE A 80 -23.16 59.55 -71.13
CA PHE A 80 -23.70 58.26 -71.55
C PHE A 80 -23.26 58.01 -72.98
N THR A 81 -22.45 56.97 -73.17
CA THR A 81 -22.01 56.56 -74.51
C THR A 81 -22.33 55.10 -74.76
N VAL A 82 -22.70 54.77 -76.00
CA VAL A 82 -22.79 53.39 -76.51
C VAL A 82 -21.84 53.28 -77.69
N ALA A 83 -20.82 52.43 -77.55
CA ALA A 83 -19.84 52.21 -78.60
C ALA A 83 -20.45 51.39 -79.76
N ASP A 84 -20.22 51.84 -80.99
CA ASP A 84 -20.79 51.24 -82.21
C ASP A 84 -20.41 49.76 -82.38
N ASP A 85 -19.11 49.45 -82.29
CA ASP A 85 -18.58 48.12 -82.59
C ASP A 85 -18.88 47.06 -81.50
N SER A 86 -19.08 47.48 -80.25
CA SER A 86 -19.16 46.56 -79.09
C SER A 86 -20.48 46.62 -78.32
N GLY A 87 -21.28 47.67 -78.50
CA GLY A 87 -22.44 47.93 -77.66
C GLY A 87 -22.11 48.29 -76.21
N ASN A 88 -20.82 48.41 -75.87
CA ASN A 88 -20.39 48.76 -74.52
C ASN A 88 -20.95 50.13 -74.14
N THR A 89 -21.58 50.19 -72.98
CA THR A 89 -22.11 51.43 -72.43
C THR A 89 -21.13 52.00 -71.40
N ALA A 90 -20.71 53.25 -71.55
CA ALA A 90 -20.02 53.97 -70.49
C ALA A 90 -20.97 55.01 -69.86
N ILE A 91 -21.08 54.96 -68.54
CA ILE A 91 -21.89 55.89 -67.73
C ILE A 91 -20.94 56.56 -66.76
N ALA A 92 -20.64 57.84 -66.98
CA ALA A 92 -19.72 58.58 -66.12
C ALA A 92 -20.32 58.91 -64.73
N GLY A 93 -21.66 58.91 -64.64
CA GLY A 93 -22.41 59.06 -63.39
C GLY A 93 -22.75 57.73 -62.72
N THR A 94 -23.67 57.78 -61.75
CA THR A 94 -24.20 56.59 -61.10
C THR A 94 -25.24 55.90 -61.99
N LEU A 95 -25.04 54.60 -62.27
CA LEU A 95 -26.09 53.75 -62.82
C LEU A 95 -26.97 53.21 -61.68
N THR A 96 -28.15 53.79 -61.50
CA THR A 96 -29.16 53.25 -60.59
C THR A 96 -30.07 52.28 -61.35
N THR A 97 -30.17 51.03 -60.89
CA THR A 97 -31.11 50.03 -61.43
C THR A 97 -32.12 49.68 -60.35
N THR A 98 -33.41 49.73 -60.67
CA THR A 98 -34.51 49.47 -59.72
C THR A 98 -34.97 48.01 -59.71
N GLY A 99 -34.32 47.13 -60.46
CA GLY A 99 -34.66 45.72 -60.60
C GLY A 99 -33.43 44.82 -60.55
N ALA A 100 -33.65 43.51 -60.67
CA ALA A 100 -32.56 42.54 -60.70
C ALA A 100 -31.67 42.77 -61.93
N THR A 101 -30.39 43.04 -61.70
CA THR A 101 -29.40 43.15 -62.77
C THR A 101 -28.70 41.79 -62.93
N VAL A 102 -28.77 41.20 -64.12
CA VAL A 102 -28.04 39.96 -64.46
C VAL A 102 -26.76 40.36 -65.20
N LEU A 103 -25.60 40.11 -64.60
CA LEU A 103 -24.31 40.25 -65.25
C LEU A 103 -23.79 38.85 -65.60
N ASN A 104 -23.61 38.56 -66.89
CA ASN A 104 -23.07 37.27 -67.36
C ASN A 104 -21.53 37.20 -67.31
N GLY A 105 -20.87 38.17 -66.68
CA GLY A 105 -19.41 38.25 -66.54
C GLY A 105 -19.00 38.54 -65.09
N GLY A 106 -17.68 38.57 -64.84
CA GLY A 106 -17.15 38.96 -63.53
C GLY A 106 -17.47 40.42 -63.20
N LEU A 107 -17.80 40.69 -61.95
CA LEU A 107 -17.96 42.04 -61.42
C LEU A 107 -16.62 42.48 -60.82
N ALA A 108 -15.89 43.34 -61.51
CA ALA A 108 -14.74 44.04 -60.94
C ALA A 108 -15.23 45.35 -60.33
N MET A 109 -15.09 45.51 -59.02
CA MET A 109 -15.37 46.78 -58.35
C MET A 109 -14.08 47.38 -57.85
N ASP A 110 -14.06 48.72 -57.79
CA ASP A 110 -12.96 49.47 -57.20
C ASP A 110 -12.74 49.01 -55.75
N THR A 111 -11.49 49.05 -55.31
CA THR A 111 -11.07 48.70 -53.94
C THR A 111 -12.04 49.36 -52.95
N ASP A 112 -12.62 48.55 -52.06
CA ASP A 112 -13.49 48.95 -50.95
C ASP A 112 -15.01 49.13 -51.19
N LYS A 113 -15.59 48.72 -52.34
CA LYS A 113 -17.01 49.01 -52.65
C LYS A 113 -17.96 47.81 -52.86
N PHE A 114 -17.63 46.60 -52.39
CA PHE A 114 -18.63 45.51 -52.34
C PHE A 114 -19.50 45.60 -51.10
N THR A 115 -20.59 46.35 -51.23
CA THR A 115 -21.63 46.51 -50.21
C THR A 115 -22.91 45.83 -50.68
N VAL A 116 -23.41 44.85 -49.92
CA VAL A 116 -24.70 44.17 -50.17
C VAL A 116 -25.77 44.78 -49.23
N ALA A 117 -26.75 45.50 -49.78
CA ALA A 117 -27.92 46.03 -49.04
C ALA A 117 -29.17 46.03 -49.97
N ASP A 118 -30.39 45.71 -49.51
CA ASP A 118 -31.22 46.66 -48.74
C ASP A 118 -32.07 46.04 -47.59
N ASP A 119 -32.45 44.75 -47.63
CA ASP A 119 -33.37 44.19 -46.60
C ASP A 119 -32.79 43.09 -45.70
N SER A 120 -31.72 42.39 -46.11
CA SER A 120 -31.12 41.28 -45.34
C SER A 120 -29.60 41.32 -45.17
N GLY A 121 -28.87 42.03 -46.04
CA GLY A 121 -27.40 42.04 -46.04
C GLY A 121 -26.73 40.70 -46.40
N ASN A 122 -27.50 39.68 -46.78
CA ASN A 122 -26.99 38.34 -47.06
C ASN A 122 -26.26 38.29 -48.41
N THR A 123 -25.02 37.80 -48.42
CA THR A 123 -24.28 37.49 -49.65
C THR A 123 -24.28 35.98 -49.89
N GLY A 124 -24.89 35.51 -50.98
CA GLY A 124 -24.81 34.11 -51.40
C GLY A 124 -23.56 33.87 -52.25
N ILE A 125 -22.61 33.07 -51.75
CA ILE A 125 -21.41 32.67 -52.49
C ILE A 125 -21.52 31.16 -52.74
N ALA A 126 -21.76 30.77 -53.99
CA ALA A 126 -21.87 29.36 -54.36
C ALA A 126 -20.50 28.65 -54.43
N GLY A 127 -19.41 29.42 -54.51
CA GLY A 127 -18.03 28.93 -54.51
C GLY A 127 -17.31 29.14 -53.17
N THR A 128 -15.98 29.11 -53.20
CA THR A 128 -15.14 29.43 -52.04
C THR A 128 -15.05 30.94 -51.85
N LEU A 129 -15.22 31.39 -50.60
CA LEU A 129 -14.85 32.73 -50.18
C LEU A 129 -13.41 32.70 -49.67
N ASP A 130 -12.48 33.32 -50.40
CA ASP A 130 -11.10 33.55 -49.95
C ASP A 130 -10.99 34.96 -49.34
N VAL A 131 -10.49 35.05 -48.10
CA VAL A 131 -10.29 36.30 -47.39
C VAL A 131 -8.84 36.37 -46.91
N THR A 132 -8.07 37.28 -47.50
CA THR A 132 -6.65 37.49 -47.15
C THR A 132 -6.45 38.34 -45.90
N GLY A 133 -7.48 39.08 -45.48
CA GLY A 133 -7.49 39.92 -44.28
C GLY A 133 -8.15 39.27 -43.07
N ALA A 134 -8.15 39.98 -41.95
CA ALA A 134 -8.90 39.57 -40.76
C ALA A 134 -10.41 39.63 -41.06
N THR A 135 -11.12 38.58 -40.66
CA THR A 135 -12.59 38.52 -40.74
C THR A 135 -13.17 38.60 -39.33
N THR A 136 -14.08 39.55 -39.09
CA THR A 136 -14.85 39.64 -37.85
C THR A 136 -16.25 39.10 -38.09
N VAL A 137 -16.62 38.01 -37.42
CA VAL A 137 -17.99 37.48 -37.43
C VAL A 137 -18.62 37.75 -36.07
N THR A 138 -19.67 38.58 -36.05
CA THR A 138 -20.34 39.00 -34.81
C THR A 138 -21.51 38.10 -34.40
N GLY A 139 -21.93 37.18 -35.29
CA GLY A 139 -23.02 36.24 -35.06
C GLY A 139 -22.55 34.78 -34.94
N ALA A 140 -23.51 33.87 -34.72
CA ALA A 140 -23.26 32.44 -34.78
C ALA A 140 -22.83 32.04 -36.20
N THR A 141 -21.78 31.23 -36.30
CA THR A 141 -21.30 30.67 -37.57
C THR A 141 -21.62 29.19 -37.62
N VAL A 142 -22.21 28.73 -38.72
CA VAL A 142 -22.41 27.30 -38.99
C VAL A 142 -21.38 26.88 -40.05
N LEU A 143 -20.47 25.98 -39.67
CA LEU A 143 -19.40 25.47 -40.54
C LEU A 143 -19.64 23.98 -40.81
N ASN A 144 -20.12 23.65 -42.01
CA ASN A 144 -20.43 22.27 -42.42
C ASN A 144 -19.20 21.48 -42.93
N GLY A 145 -17.99 21.97 -42.70
CA GLY A 145 -16.74 21.29 -43.07
C GLY A 145 -15.68 21.35 -41.96
N GLY A 146 -16.13 21.59 -40.72
CA GLY A 146 -15.27 21.81 -39.56
C GLY A 146 -14.67 23.22 -39.50
N LEU A 147 -13.86 23.44 -38.47
CA LEU A 147 -13.04 24.65 -38.29
C LEU A 147 -11.58 24.22 -38.20
N ALA A 148 -10.71 24.84 -39.00
CA ALA A 148 -9.27 24.65 -38.92
C ALA A 148 -8.59 26.02 -38.82
N MET A 149 -7.97 26.31 -37.68
CA MET A 149 -7.17 27.52 -37.47
C MET A 149 -5.68 27.17 -37.50
N ASP A 150 -4.92 27.96 -38.25
CA ASP A 150 -3.49 27.73 -38.50
C ASP A 150 -3.22 26.29 -38.98
N THR A 151 -3.93 25.89 -40.04
CA THR A 151 -3.88 24.56 -40.68
C THR A 151 -4.35 23.41 -39.78
N ASP A 152 -3.59 23.07 -38.75
CA ASP A 152 -3.77 21.89 -37.90
C ASP A 152 -3.60 22.16 -36.40
N LYS A 153 -3.33 23.41 -35.99
CA LYS A 153 -3.04 23.74 -34.58
C LYS A 153 -4.26 23.76 -33.70
N PHE A 154 -5.41 24.17 -34.25
CA PHE A 154 -6.70 24.08 -33.60
C PHE A 154 -7.73 23.64 -34.63
N THR A 155 -8.31 22.46 -34.44
CA THR A 155 -9.35 21.93 -35.32
C THR A 155 -10.58 21.49 -34.55
N VAL A 156 -11.76 21.75 -35.09
CA VAL A 156 -13.04 21.21 -34.60
C VAL A 156 -13.66 20.39 -35.73
N ALA A 157 -13.86 19.10 -35.49
CA ALA A 157 -14.55 18.22 -36.43
C ALA A 157 -16.04 18.54 -36.47
N ASP A 158 -16.63 18.64 -37.67
CA ASP A 158 -18.05 18.92 -37.89
C ASP A 158 -18.97 17.84 -37.33
N ASP A 159 -18.66 16.57 -37.57
CA ASP A 159 -19.54 15.46 -37.21
C ASP A 159 -19.57 15.15 -35.71
N SER A 160 -18.48 15.44 -34.99
CA SER A 160 -18.32 15.05 -33.57
C SER A 160 -18.16 16.21 -32.60
N GLY A 161 -17.79 17.40 -33.08
CA GLY A 161 -17.37 18.52 -32.24
C GLY A 161 -16.03 18.30 -31.53
N ASN A 162 -15.32 17.19 -31.82
CA ASN A 162 -14.03 16.91 -31.21
C ASN A 162 -13.04 18.03 -31.56
N THR A 163 -12.39 18.56 -30.51
CA THR A 163 -11.38 19.60 -30.65
C THR A 163 -9.99 18.98 -30.53
N ALA A 164 -9.13 19.21 -31.52
CA ALA A 164 -7.71 18.89 -31.43
C ALA A 164 -6.89 20.18 -31.25
N ILE A 165 -5.98 20.16 -30.28
CA ILE A 165 -5.08 21.27 -29.98
C ILE A 165 -3.66 20.71 -29.99
N ALA A 166 -2.87 21.07 -31.00
CA ALA A 166 -1.49 20.59 -31.11
C ALA A 166 -0.55 21.26 -30.10
N GLY A 167 -0.93 22.43 -29.59
CA GLY A 167 -0.22 23.17 -28.54
C GLY A 167 -0.73 22.84 -27.13
N THR A 168 -0.43 23.74 -26.18
CA THR A 168 -0.91 23.63 -24.80
C THR A 168 -2.33 24.16 -24.67
N LEU A 169 -3.22 23.37 -24.07
CA LEU A 169 -4.51 23.83 -23.58
C LEU A 169 -4.37 24.29 -22.12
N THR A 170 -4.51 25.59 -21.86
CA THR A 170 -4.56 26.13 -20.50
C THR A 170 -6.01 26.45 -20.15
N THR A 171 -6.57 25.75 -19.16
CA THR A 171 -7.93 25.97 -18.64
C THR A 171 -7.87 26.70 -17.30
N THR A 172 -8.55 27.84 -17.17
CA THR A 172 -8.74 28.52 -15.89
C THR A 172 -10.04 28.06 -15.23
N GLY A 173 -9.99 27.61 -13.98
CA GLY A 173 -11.17 27.17 -13.22
C GLY A 173 -11.35 25.64 -13.18
N ALA A 174 -12.49 25.19 -12.66
CA ALA A 174 -12.81 23.77 -12.58
C ALA A 174 -13.13 23.22 -13.98
N THR A 175 -12.46 22.14 -14.36
CA THR A 175 -12.72 21.43 -15.62
C THR A 175 -13.52 20.17 -15.31
N VAL A 176 -14.60 19.93 -16.05
CA VAL A 176 -15.37 18.70 -15.98
C VAL A 176 -15.04 17.86 -17.21
N LEU A 177 -14.44 16.69 -17.01
CA LEU A 177 -14.16 15.72 -18.06
C LEU A 177 -15.14 14.55 -17.87
N ASN A 178 -16.01 14.32 -18.86
CA ASN A 178 -16.97 13.20 -18.87
C ASN A 178 -16.39 11.93 -19.51
N GLY A 179 -15.06 11.85 -19.60
CA GLY A 179 -14.33 10.72 -20.15
C GLY A 179 -13.05 10.50 -19.36
N GLY A 180 -12.35 9.41 -19.66
CA GLY A 180 -11.08 9.09 -19.02
C GLY A 180 -10.03 10.17 -19.30
N LEU A 181 -9.12 10.34 -18.36
CA LEU A 181 -7.96 11.23 -18.51
C LEU A 181 -6.74 10.38 -18.83
N ALA A 182 -5.98 10.74 -19.86
CA ALA A 182 -4.68 10.15 -20.15
C ALA A 182 -3.67 11.27 -20.38
N MET A 183 -2.72 11.42 -19.46
CA MET A 183 -1.61 12.36 -19.57
C MET A 183 -0.34 11.62 -19.97
N ASP A 184 0.40 12.20 -20.92
CA ASP A 184 1.60 11.60 -21.50
C ASP A 184 1.38 10.15 -21.96
N THR A 185 0.27 9.96 -22.71
CA THR A 185 -0.24 8.69 -23.24
C THR A 185 -0.62 7.64 -22.19
N ASP A 186 0.30 7.25 -21.30
CA ASP A 186 0.15 6.14 -20.36
C ASP A 186 0.72 6.39 -18.94
N LYS A 187 1.37 7.54 -18.67
CA LYS A 187 2.05 7.77 -17.38
C LYS A 187 1.11 8.07 -16.24
N PHE A 188 0.05 8.82 -16.51
CA PHE A 188 -1.03 9.07 -15.57
C PHE A 188 -2.36 8.90 -16.29
N THR A 189 -3.14 7.92 -15.87
CA THR A 189 -4.45 7.63 -16.45
C THR A 189 -5.52 7.60 -15.37
N VAL A 190 -6.73 8.06 -15.69
CA VAL A 190 -7.93 7.89 -14.86
C VAL A 190 -8.99 7.22 -15.72
N ALA A 191 -9.41 6.02 -15.34
CA ALA A 191 -10.42 5.27 -16.05
C ALA A 191 -11.83 5.86 -15.80
N ASP A 192 -12.56 6.18 -16.86
CA ASP A 192 -13.88 6.84 -16.80
C ASP A 192 -14.89 6.08 -15.92
N GLY A 193 -15.07 4.79 -16.19
CA GLY A 193 -16.13 4.00 -15.55
C GLY A 193 -15.85 3.61 -14.09
N SER A 194 -14.59 3.65 -13.63
CA SER A 194 -14.22 3.17 -12.28
C SER A 194 -13.48 4.20 -11.43
N GLY A 195 -12.96 5.27 -12.03
CA GLY A 195 -12.08 6.23 -11.37
C GLY A 195 -10.70 5.65 -11.00
N ASN A 196 -10.33 4.48 -11.53
CA ASN A 196 -9.03 3.87 -11.23
C ASN A 196 -7.92 4.73 -11.82
N THR A 197 -6.95 5.09 -10.98
CA THR A 197 -5.77 5.83 -11.42
C THR A 197 -4.63 4.87 -11.72
N GLY A 198 -4.09 4.93 -12.93
CA GLY A 198 -2.82 4.29 -13.28
C GLY A 198 -1.68 5.30 -13.19
N ILE A 199 -0.64 4.99 -12.42
CA ILE A 199 0.57 5.82 -12.28
C ILE A 199 1.77 4.92 -12.60
N ALA A 200 2.43 5.17 -13.73
CA ALA A 200 3.57 4.36 -14.17
C ALA A 200 4.87 4.69 -13.40
N GLY A 201 4.94 5.88 -12.82
CA GLY A 201 6.05 6.34 -11.97
C GLY A 201 5.77 6.20 -10.47
N THR A 202 6.51 6.95 -9.66
CA THR A 202 6.28 7.03 -8.21
C THR A 202 5.13 7.98 -7.89
N LEU A 203 4.21 7.54 -7.02
CA LEU A 203 3.24 8.42 -6.38
C LEU A 203 3.88 9.01 -5.11
N ASP A 204 4.27 10.28 -5.17
CA ASP A 204 4.71 11.04 -3.98
C ASP A 204 3.51 11.75 -3.34
N VAL A 205 3.32 11.56 -2.03
CA VAL A 205 2.24 12.17 -1.26
C VAL A 205 2.83 12.88 -0.04
N THR A 206 2.81 14.21 -0.06
CA THR A 206 3.33 15.03 1.06
C THR A 206 2.43 14.99 2.30
N GLY A 207 1.14 14.73 2.11
CA GLY A 207 0.14 14.64 3.19
C GLY A 207 -0.07 13.20 3.69
N ALA A 208 -0.92 13.07 4.71
CA ALA A 208 -1.40 11.76 5.13
C ALA A 208 -2.28 11.14 4.03
N THR A 209 -2.05 9.86 3.74
CA THR A 209 -2.92 9.07 2.86
C THR A 209 -3.85 8.22 3.71
N THR A 210 -5.16 8.31 3.50
CA THR A 210 -6.15 7.41 4.10
C THR A 210 -6.56 6.36 3.08
N VAL A 211 -6.29 5.09 3.37
CA VAL A 211 -6.76 3.95 2.57
C VAL A 211 -7.84 3.22 3.37
N THR A 212 -9.06 3.19 2.84
CA THR A 212 -10.23 2.56 3.51
C THR A 212 -10.40 1.09 3.16
N GLY A 213 -9.79 0.63 2.06
CA GLY A 213 -9.80 -0.76 1.61
C GLY A 213 -8.52 -1.50 1.96
N ALA A 214 -8.44 -2.76 1.52
CA ALA A 214 -7.19 -3.52 1.56
C ALA A 214 -6.18 -2.95 0.57
N THR A 215 -4.92 -2.84 0.99
CA THR A 215 -3.81 -2.46 0.12
C THR A 215 -3.02 -3.69 -0.27
N VAL A 216 -2.77 -3.86 -1.57
CA VAL A 216 -1.81 -4.84 -2.08
C VAL A 216 -0.55 -4.06 -2.48
N LEU A 217 0.56 -4.34 -1.80
CA LEU A 217 1.88 -3.80 -2.11
C LEU A 217 2.71 -4.96 -2.67
N ASN A 218 3.12 -4.84 -3.94
CA ASN A 218 4.01 -5.81 -4.60
C ASN A 218 5.49 -5.48 -4.39
N GLY A 219 5.77 -4.44 -3.59
CA GLY A 219 7.10 -4.13 -3.07
C GLY A 219 7.00 -4.09 -1.55
N GLY A 220 8.15 -4.12 -0.89
CA GLY A 220 8.21 -4.02 0.57
C GLY A 220 7.53 -2.76 1.11
N LEU A 221 7.12 -2.80 2.38
CA LEU A 221 6.56 -1.66 3.09
C LEU A 221 7.62 -1.09 4.02
N ALA A 222 7.82 0.23 4.00
CA ALA A 222 8.65 0.94 4.96
C ALA A 222 7.89 2.14 5.51
N MET A 223 7.60 2.12 6.82
CA MET A 223 7.00 3.23 7.53
C MET A 223 8.03 3.90 8.43
N ASP A 224 8.05 5.23 8.39
CA ASP A 224 9.04 6.06 9.09
C ASP A 224 10.48 5.59 8.82
N THR A 225 10.80 5.47 7.52
CA THR A 225 12.09 4.99 6.98
C THR A 225 12.42 3.53 7.30
N ASP A 226 12.67 3.21 8.56
CA ASP A 226 13.18 1.92 9.03
C ASP A 226 12.50 1.41 10.32
N LYS A 227 11.56 2.16 10.90
CA LYS A 227 10.98 1.82 12.21
C LYS A 227 9.99 0.67 12.15
N PHE A 228 9.27 0.55 11.04
CA PHE A 228 8.44 -0.60 10.73
C PHE A 228 8.63 -0.94 9.26
N THR A 229 9.14 -2.14 8.99
CA THR A 229 9.32 -2.61 7.62
C THR A 229 8.73 -4.00 7.43
N VAL A 230 8.24 -4.28 6.23
CA VAL A 230 7.84 -5.60 5.76
C VAL A 230 8.64 -5.88 4.49
N ALA A 231 9.47 -6.92 4.52
CA ALA A 231 10.28 -7.32 3.38
C ALA A 231 9.40 -7.96 2.29
N ASP A 232 9.64 -7.59 1.02
CA ASP A 232 8.88 -8.06 -0.14
C ASP A 232 8.93 -9.59 -0.29
N ASP A 233 10.14 -10.15 -0.39
CA ASP A 233 10.35 -11.56 -0.71
C ASP A 233 9.94 -12.54 0.40
N SER A 234 10.01 -12.11 1.67
CA SER A 234 9.81 -13.00 2.83
C SER A 234 8.58 -12.68 3.67
N GLY A 235 8.02 -11.47 3.54
CA GLY A 235 6.99 -10.97 4.46
C GLY A 235 7.49 -10.74 5.88
N ASN A 236 8.80 -10.82 6.13
CA ASN A 236 9.36 -10.60 7.47
C ASN A 236 9.12 -9.16 7.92
N THR A 237 8.56 -9.01 9.12
CA THR A 237 8.35 -7.72 9.76
C THR A 237 9.51 -7.37 10.68
N ALA A 238 10.14 -6.22 10.48
CA ALA A 238 11.10 -5.66 11.45
C ALA A 238 10.48 -4.45 12.15
N ILE A 239 10.57 -4.45 13.48
CA ILE A 239 10.10 -3.36 14.35
C ILE A 239 11.31 -2.91 15.16
N ALA A 240 11.79 -1.69 14.90
CA ALA A 240 12.97 -1.16 15.60
C ALA A 240 12.65 -0.75 17.05
N GLY A 241 11.38 -0.45 17.33
CA GLY A 241 10.89 -0.17 18.68
C GLY A 241 10.37 -1.40 19.42
N THR A 242 9.64 -1.17 20.51
CA THR A 242 8.98 -2.24 21.27
C THR A 242 7.69 -2.69 20.59
N LEU A 243 7.53 -4.00 20.38
CA LEU A 243 6.25 -4.61 20.02
C LEU A 243 5.46 -4.95 21.28
N THR A 244 4.37 -4.22 21.54
CA THR A 244 3.42 -4.54 22.63
C THR A 244 2.20 -5.24 22.07
N THR A 245 1.93 -6.47 22.52
CA THR A 245 0.76 -7.26 22.15
C THR A 245 -0.23 -7.35 23.32
N THR A 246 -1.44 -6.79 23.17
CA THR A 246 -2.47 -6.79 24.24
C THR A 246 -3.30 -8.08 24.26
N GLY A 247 -3.27 -8.88 23.19
CA GLY A 247 -3.99 -10.16 23.08
C GLY A 247 -3.08 -11.38 23.22
N ALA A 248 -3.68 -12.57 23.16
CA ALA A 248 -2.92 -13.82 23.06
C ALA A 248 -2.15 -13.85 21.74
N THR A 249 -0.85 -14.08 21.82
CA THR A 249 0.02 -14.23 20.65
C THR A 249 0.18 -15.72 20.35
N VAL A 250 -0.15 -16.13 19.12
CA VAL A 250 0.14 -17.48 18.62
C VAL A 250 1.40 -17.38 17.77
N LEU A 251 2.47 -18.05 18.19
CA LEU A 251 3.68 -18.21 17.40
C LEU A 251 3.70 -19.64 16.86
N ASN A 252 3.65 -19.80 15.53
CA ASN A 252 3.80 -21.09 14.84
C ASN A 252 5.28 -21.42 14.57
N GLY A 253 6.14 -20.99 15.47
CA GLY A 253 7.59 -21.12 15.40
C GLY A 253 8.19 -20.96 16.78
N GLY A 254 9.49 -21.17 16.89
CA GLY A 254 10.19 -21.00 18.16
C GLY A 254 10.19 -19.54 18.61
N LEU A 255 10.36 -19.32 19.90
CA LEU A 255 10.62 -17.99 20.48
C LEU A 255 12.10 -17.89 20.80
N ALA A 256 12.76 -16.80 20.40
CA ALA A 256 14.11 -16.47 20.82
C ALA A 256 14.16 -15.00 21.25
N MET A 257 14.50 -14.75 22.50
CA MET A 257 14.65 -13.40 23.05
C MET A 257 16.11 -13.10 23.35
N ASP A 258 16.52 -11.86 23.07
CA ASP A 258 17.87 -11.34 23.30
C ASP A 258 18.98 -12.25 22.74
N THR A 259 18.86 -12.64 21.46
CA THR A 259 19.88 -13.49 20.81
C THR A 259 20.15 -14.77 21.62
N ASP A 260 19.06 -15.48 21.94
CA ASP A 260 19.05 -16.82 22.56
C ASP A 260 19.18 -16.90 24.10
N LYS A 261 19.02 -15.80 24.85
CA LYS A 261 19.02 -15.87 26.34
C LYS A 261 17.81 -16.57 26.92
N PHE A 262 16.67 -16.42 26.26
CA PHE A 262 15.46 -17.19 26.52
C PHE A 262 14.94 -17.73 25.20
N THR A 263 14.85 -19.04 25.10
CA THR A 263 14.35 -19.71 23.89
C THR A 263 13.24 -20.68 24.24
N VAL A 264 12.28 -20.85 23.33
CA VAL A 264 11.27 -21.92 23.35
C VAL A 264 11.32 -22.60 21.99
N ALA A 265 11.68 -23.88 21.97
CA ALA A 265 11.74 -24.65 20.73
C ALA A 265 10.33 -24.99 20.21
N ASP A 266 10.07 -24.73 18.93
CA ASP A 266 8.76 -24.93 18.29
C ASP A 266 8.20 -26.35 18.47
N GLY A 267 8.94 -27.36 18.03
CA GLY A 267 8.45 -28.74 17.97
C GLY A 267 8.36 -29.47 19.31
N SER A 268 9.06 -29.02 20.36
CA SER A 268 9.11 -29.72 21.65
C SER A 268 8.63 -28.88 22.83
N GLY A 269 8.53 -27.56 22.67
CA GLY A 269 8.26 -26.63 23.77
C GLY A 269 9.41 -26.53 24.78
N ASN A 270 10.60 -27.04 24.48
CA ASN A 270 11.73 -27.00 25.42
C ASN A 270 12.16 -25.55 25.62
N THR A 271 12.22 -25.12 26.88
CA THR A 271 12.70 -23.79 27.24
C THR A 271 14.19 -23.82 27.54
N GLY A 272 14.97 -23.02 26.82
CA GLY A 272 16.37 -22.74 27.14
C GLY A 272 16.49 -21.42 27.90
N ILE A 273 17.16 -21.43 29.05
CA ILE A 273 17.47 -20.23 29.84
C ILE A 273 18.98 -20.22 30.06
N ALA A 274 19.68 -19.28 29.42
CA ALA A 274 21.14 -19.20 29.52
C ALA A 274 21.63 -18.62 30.87
N GLY A 275 20.73 -17.94 31.60
CA GLY A 275 20.98 -17.40 32.94
C GLY A 275 20.33 -18.23 34.04
N THR A 276 20.06 -17.59 35.19
CA THR A 276 19.34 -18.19 36.31
C THR A 276 17.83 -18.13 36.08
N LEU A 277 17.14 -19.25 36.31
CA LEU A 277 15.69 -19.27 36.47
C LEU A 277 15.35 -18.96 37.94
N ASP A 278 14.91 -17.74 38.22
CA ASP A 278 14.39 -17.34 39.53
C ASP A 278 12.86 -17.58 39.57
N VAL A 279 12.39 -18.33 40.56
CA VAL A 279 10.96 -18.65 40.73
C VAL A 279 10.53 -18.27 42.14
N THR A 280 9.74 -17.20 42.28
CA THR A 280 9.22 -16.74 43.57
C THR A 280 8.13 -17.67 44.14
N GLY A 281 7.40 -18.37 43.27
CA GLY A 281 6.34 -19.30 43.64
C GLY A 281 6.84 -20.74 43.85
N ALA A 282 5.93 -21.62 44.26
CA ALA A 282 6.22 -23.05 44.27
C ALA A 282 6.40 -23.58 42.84
N THR A 283 7.42 -24.39 42.62
CA THR A 283 7.63 -25.11 41.36
C THR A 283 7.18 -26.56 41.52
N THR A 284 6.32 -27.04 40.61
CA THR A 284 5.94 -28.47 40.55
C THR A 284 6.65 -29.12 39.36
N VAL A 285 7.44 -30.15 39.62
CA VAL A 285 8.07 -30.96 38.58
C VAL A 285 7.43 -32.35 38.61
N THR A 286 6.80 -32.74 37.50
CA THR A 286 6.10 -34.04 37.39
C THR A 286 6.99 -35.16 36.87
N GLY A 287 8.09 -34.81 36.20
CA GLY A 287 9.11 -35.74 35.70
C GLY A 287 10.33 -35.86 36.60
N ALA A 288 11.32 -36.60 36.14
CA ALA A 288 12.63 -36.65 36.80
C ALA A 288 13.38 -35.31 36.60
N THR A 289 14.07 -34.87 37.64
CA THR A 289 14.94 -33.69 37.59
C THR A 289 16.40 -34.12 37.62
N VAL A 290 17.21 -33.55 36.74
CA VAL A 290 18.67 -33.68 36.78
C VAL A 290 19.25 -32.33 37.19
N LEU A 291 20.02 -32.31 38.28
CA LEU A 291 20.62 -31.10 38.85
C LEU A 291 22.15 -31.27 38.88
N ASN A 292 22.85 -30.71 37.89
CA ASN A 292 24.32 -30.78 37.77
C ASN A 292 25.07 -29.76 38.67
N GLY A 293 24.43 -29.34 39.76
CA GLY A 293 25.00 -28.40 40.72
C GLY A 293 24.58 -28.72 42.15
N GLY A 294 24.02 -29.91 42.36
CA GLY A 294 23.42 -30.34 43.62
C GLY A 294 22.04 -29.72 43.88
N LEU A 295 21.52 -29.99 45.07
CA LEU A 295 20.25 -29.46 45.58
C LEU A 295 20.52 -28.79 46.93
N ALA A 296 19.99 -27.59 47.13
CA ALA A 296 19.98 -26.92 48.43
C ALA A 296 18.57 -26.39 48.70
N MET A 297 17.93 -26.89 49.76
CA MET A 297 16.64 -26.41 50.23
C MET A 297 16.83 -25.65 51.53
N ASP A 298 16.17 -24.49 51.62
CA ASP A 298 16.29 -23.55 52.74
C ASP A 298 17.76 -23.24 53.07
N THR A 299 18.51 -22.83 52.04
CA THR A 299 19.94 -22.53 52.06
C THR A 299 20.84 -23.72 52.37
N ASP A 300 20.73 -24.31 53.56
CA ASP A 300 21.62 -25.34 54.08
C ASP A 300 20.91 -26.42 54.90
N LYS A 301 19.57 -26.37 55.05
CA LYS A 301 18.84 -27.30 55.93
C LYS A 301 18.71 -28.70 55.36
N PHE A 302 18.59 -28.80 54.04
CA PHE A 302 18.65 -30.05 53.31
C PHE A 302 19.45 -29.82 52.04
N THR A 303 20.58 -30.52 51.91
CA THR A 303 21.41 -30.45 50.71
C THR A 303 21.70 -31.84 50.16
N VAL A 304 21.86 -31.93 48.84
CA VAL A 304 22.38 -33.10 48.13
C VAL A 304 23.58 -32.63 47.32
N ALA A 305 24.75 -33.18 47.62
CA ALA A 305 25.98 -32.83 46.90
C ALA A 305 26.00 -33.47 45.50
N ASP A 306 26.37 -32.69 44.49
CA ASP A 306 26.39 -33.12 43.08
C ASP A 306 27.27 -34.35 42.85
N ASP A 307 28.55 -34.26 43.23
CA ASP A 307 29.55 -35.29 42.92
C ASP A 307 29.37 -36.62 43.68
N SER A 308 28.70 -36.60 44.83
CA SER A 308 28.63 -37.77 45.73
C SER A 308 27.21 -38.28 46.00
N GLY A 309 26.18 -37.47 45.75
CA GLY A 309 24.82 -37.75 46.18
C GLY A 309 24.62 -37.71 47.70
N ASN A 310 25.63 -37.33 48.48
CA ASN A 310 25.53 -37.27 49.93
C ASN A 310 24.48 -36.24 50.36
N THR A 311 23.60 -36.65 51.27
CA THR A 311 22.56 -35.79 51.84
C THR A 311 23.01 -35.25 53.19
N ALA A 312 22.94 -33.93 53.38
CA ALA A 312 23.09 -33.31 54.69
C ALA A 312 21.73 -32.80 55.19
N ILE A 313 21.39 -33.12 56.44
CA ILE A 313 20.15 -32.69 57.10
C ILE A 313 20.56 -32.01 58.40
N ALA A 314 20.43 -30.68 58.46
CA ALA A 314 20.82 -29.92 59.65
C ALA A 314 19.81 -30.08 60.82
N GLY A 315 18.56 -30.45 60.50
CA GLY A 315 17.52 -30.75 61.46
C GLY A 315 17.45 -32.23 61.83
N THR A 316 16.32 -32.65 62.40
CA THR A 316 16.06 -34.06 62.71
C THR A 316 15.58 -34.82 61.48
N LEU A 317 16.24 -35.94 61.16
CA LEU A 317 15.72 -36.93 60.22
C LEU A 317 14.79 -37.91 60.95
N THR A 318 13.48 -37.76 60.77
CA THR A 318 12.49 -38.74 61.24
C THR A 318 12.21 -39.77 60.15
N THR A 319 12.42 -41.05 60.43
CA THR A 319 12.08 -42.16 59.53
C THR A 319 10.88 -42.92 60.10
N THR A 320 9.83 -43.11 59.30
CA THR A 320 8.61 -43.83 59.74
C THR A 320 8.68 -45.34 59.47
N GLY A 321 9.51 -45.75 58.50
CA GLY A 321 9.76 -47.16 58.16
C GLY A 321 11.07 -47.69 58.73
N ALA A 322 11.33 -48.97 58.51
CA ALA A 322 12.64 -49.57 58.81
C ALA A 322 13.72 -48.94 57.92
N THR A 323 14.83 -48.52 58.54
CA THR A 323 15.98 -47.97 57.82
C THR A 323 17.00 -49.07 57.59
N VAL A 324 17.45 -49.25 56.35
CA VAL A 324 18.56 -50.13 55.98
C VAL A 324 19.80 -49.27 55.73
N LEU A 325 20.89 -49.56 56.44
CA LEU A 325 22.18 -48.87 56.31
C LEU A 325 23.22 -49.89 55.86
N ASN A 326 23.80 -49.71 54.67
CA ASN A 326 24.81 -50.61 54.08
C ASN A 326 26.25 -50.09 54.30
N GLY A 327 26.48 -49.37 55.39
CA GLY A 327 27.77 -48.78 55.74
C GLY A 327 27.96 -48.64 57.25
N GLY A 328 27.24 -49.47 58.02
CA GLY A 328 27.13 -49.35 59.47
C GLY A 328 26.29 -48.15 59.94
N LEU A 329 26.31 -47.91 61.25
CA LEU A 329 25.66 -46.78 61.91
C LEU A 329 26.67 -46.13 62.85
N ALA A 330 26.84 -44.82 62.79
CA ALA A 330 27.61 -44.06 63.77
C ALA A 330 26.74 -42.90 64.28
N MET A 331 26.45 -42.90 65.58
CA MET A 331 25.75 -41.80 66.25
C MET A 331 26.72 -41.04 67.14
N ASP A 332 26.63 -39.71 67.09
CA ASP A 332 27.53 -38.79 67.78
C ASP A 332 29.01 -39.10 67.47
N THR A 333 29.30 -39.29 66.19
CA THR A 333 30.61 -39.66 65.59
C THR A 333 31.14 -41.03 66.03
N ASP A 334 31.18 -41.33 67.32
CA ASP A 334 31.85 -42.50 67.89
C ASP A 334 31.18 -43.07 69.17
N LYS A 335 30.10 -42.45 69.70
CA LYS A 335 29.52 -42.87 70.99
C LYS A 335 28.70 -44.14 70.91
N PHE A 336 28.01 -44.33 69.80
CA PHE A 336 27.31 -45.55 69.48
C PHE A 336 27.60 -45.89 68.02
N THR A 337 28.30 -46.99 67.80
CA THR A 337 28.60 -47.46 66.45
C THR A 337 28.13 -48.89 66.25
N VAL A 338 27.66 -49.21 65.05
CA VAL A 338 27.39 -50.57 64.57
C VAL A 338 28.28 -50.77 63.35
N ALA A 339 29.24 -51.69 63.44
CA ALA A 339 30.15 -52.01 62.35
C ALA A 339 29.41 -52.74 61.22
N ASP A 340 29.63 -52.33 59.98
CA ASP A 340 28.91 -52.86 58.81
C ASP A 340 29.14 -54.38 58.62
N ASP A 341 30.40 -54.80 58.57
CA ASP A 341 30.77 -56.19 58.24
C ASP A 341 30.41 -57.23 59.32
N SER A 342 30.26 -56.80 60.58
CA SER A 342 30.08 -57.72 61.72
C SER A 342 28.81 -57.50 62.52
N GLY A 343 28.15 -56.35 62.37
CA GLY A 343 27.04 -55.93 63.24
C GLY A 343 27.46 -55.62 64.68
N ASN A 344 28.78 -55.62 64.98
CA ASN A 344 29.27 -55.36 66.33
C ASN A 344 28.89 -53.95 66.78
N THR A 345 28.28 -53.86 67.95
CA THR A 345 27.89 -52.59 68.56
C THR A 345 28.97 -52.15 69.56
N ALA A 346 29.53 -50.95 69.37
CA ALA A 346 30.40 -50.32 70.36
C ALA A 346 29.67 -49.15 71.04
N ILE A 347 29.68 -49.13 72.37
CA ILE A 347 29.08 -48.10 73.21
C ILE A 347 30.18 -47.53 74.09
N ALA A 348 30.57 -46.28 73.87
CA ALA A 348 31.65 -45.65 74.64
C ALA A 348 31.23 -45.32 76.09
N GLY A 349 29.93 -45.20 76.34
CA GLY A 349 29.34 -45.00 77.66
C GLY A 349 28.86 -46.29 78.32
N THR A 350 28.06 -46.14 79.37
CA THR A 350 27.42 -47.27 80.06
C THR A 350 26.23 -47.78 79.26
N LEU A 351 26.16 -49.10 79.03
CA LEU A 351 24.95 -49.77 78.54
C LEU A 351 24.05 -50.13 79.74
N THR A 352 22.94 -49.42 79.90
CA THR A 352 21.92 -49.74 80.91
C THR A 352 20.79 -50.53 80.24
N THR A 353 20.56 -51.78 80.66
CA THR A 353 19.44 -52.62 80.21
C THR A 353 18.42 -52.76 81.32
N THR A 354 17.17 -52.35 81.09
CA THR A 354 16.09 -52.44 82.09
C THR A 354 15.30 -53.74 82.05
N GLY A 355 15.39 -54.49 80.94
CA GLY A 355 14.82 -55.84 80.79
C GLY A 355 15.84 -56.95 81.00
N ALA A 356 15.36 -58.20 81.03
CA ALA A 356 16.25 -59.38 80.99
C ALA A 356 16.98 -59.41 79.64
N THR A 357 18.31 -59.39 79.69
CA THR A 357 19.17 -59.45 78.50
C THR A 357 19.54 -60.89 78.20
N VAL A 358 19.28 -61.37 76.98
CA VAL A 358 19.76 -62.67 76.49
C VAL A 358 21.07 -62.44 75.73
N LEU A 359 22.18 -62.95 76.26
CA LEU A 359 23.50 -62.89 75.64
C LEU A 359 23.86 -64.28 75.13
N ASN A 360 23.68 -64.52 73.83
CA ASN A 360 24.16 -65.75 73.19
C ASN A 360 25.68 -65.62 72.99
N GLY A 361 26.46 -66.49 73.62
CA GLY A 361 27.92 -66.38 73.70
C GLY A 361 28.50 -66.11 75.09
N GLY A 362 27.66 -65.98 76.12
CA GLY A 362 28.09 -65.77 77.51
C GLY A 362 28.35 -64.30 77.88
N LEU A 363 28.63 -64.03 79.15
CA LEU A 363 28.95 -62.70 79.67
C LEU A 363 30.36 -62.71 80.25
N ALA A 364 31.26 -61.86 79.76
CA ALA A 364 32.56 -61.61 80.38
C ALA A 364 32.64 -60.14 80.80
N MET A 365 32.86 -59.88 82.10
CA MET A 365 33.06 -58.54 82.64
C MET A 365 34.52 -58.38 83.09
N ASP A 366 35.12 -57.24 82.71
CA ASP A 366 36.52 -56.87 82.99
C ASP A 366 37.50 -58.02 82.72
N THR A 367 37.68 -58.36 81.43
CA THR A 367 38.68 -59.35 80.96
C THR A 367 38.70 -60.63 81.82
N ASP A 368 37.59 -61.36 81.78
CA ASP A 368 37.41 -62.69 82.39
C ASP A 368 37.29 -62.75 83.92
N LYS A 369 37.18 -61.62 84.63
CA LYS A 369 37.07 -61.63 86.12
C LYS A 369 35.74 -62.15 86.64
N PHE A 370 34.67 -61.86 85.91
CA PHE A 370 33.36 -62.46 86.11
C PHE A 370 32.88 -62.98 84.76
N THR A 371 32.80 -64.29 84.63
CA THR A 371 32.32 -64.96 83.42
C THR A 371 31.05 -65.74 83.74
N VAL A 372 30.06 -65.68 82.85
CA VAL A 372 28.91 -66.60 82.85
C VAL A 372 28.97 -67.39 81.56
N ALA A 373 29.24 -68.69 81.68
CA ALA A 373 29.34 -69.57 80.52
C ALA A 373 27.96 -69.83 79.91
N ASP A 374 27.82 -69.62 78.60
CA ASP A 374 26.55 -69.72 77.86
C ASP A 374 25.86 -71.09 78.04
N GLY A 375 26.57 -72.17 77.71
CA GLY A 375 25.98 -73.51 77.62
C GLY A 375 25.64 -74.18 78.97
N SER A 376 26.17 -73.69 80.09
CA SER A 376 25.95 -74.31 81.40
C SER A 376 25.43 -73.34 82.47
N GLY A 377 25.48 -72.03 82.21
CA GLY A 377 25.20 -70.99 83.21
C GLY A 377 26.23 -70.91 84.33
N ASN A 378 27.35 -71.65 84.22
CA ASN A 378 28.37 -71.65 85.27
C ASN A 378 28.98 -70.26 85.37
N THR A 379 29.01 -69.75 86.60
CA THR A 379 29.68 -68.48 86.91
C THR A 379 31.12 -68.74 87.34
N GLY A 380 32.06 -68.20 86.58
CA GLY A 380 33.47 -68.16 86.94
C GLY A 380 33.78 -66.81 87.59
N ILE A 381 34.29 -66.83 88.81
CA ILE A 381 34.69 -65.62 89.56
C ILE A 381 36.16 -65.80 89.93
N ALA A 382 37.05 -65.06 89.28
CA ALA A 382 38.48 -65.18 89.54
C ALA A 382 38.90 -64.50 90.86
N GLY A 383 38.07 -63.59 91.38
CA GLY A 383 38.23 -62.98 92.70
C GLY A 383 37.46 -63.71 93.79
N THR A 384 37.33 -63.05 94.94
CA THR A 384 36.48 -63.53 96.03
C THR A 384 35.00 -63.35 95.68
N LEU A 385 34.20 -64.40 95.81
CA LEU A 385 32.75 -64.31 95.85
C LEU A 385 32.32 -64.00 97.28
N ASP A 386 31.90 -62.75 97.54
CA ASP A 386 31.26 -62.37 98.79
C ASP A 386 29.72 -62.42 98.63
N VAL A 387 29.04 -63.14 99.52
CA VAL A 387 27.59 -63.27 99.53
C VAL A 387 27.07 -62.84 100.89
N THR A 388 26.44 -61.66 100.94
CA THR A 388 25.94 -61.08 102.20
C THR A 388 24.68 -61.79 102.73
N GLY A 389 23.94 -62.47 101.86
CA GLY A 389 22.75 -63.25 102.21
C GLY A 389 23.04 -64.73 102.46
N ALA A 390 22.03 -65.47 102.93
CA ALA A 390 22.12 -66.93 103.01
C ALA A 390 22.30 -67.53 101.61
N THR A 391 23.38 -68.28 101.41
CA THR A 391 23.62 -69.02 100.17
C THR A 391 22.95 -70.39 100.27
N THR A 392 22.07 -70.74 99.33
CA THR A 392 21.48 -72.07 99.23
C THR A 392 22.10 -72.81 98.05
N VAL A 393 22.85 -73.87 98.32
CA VAL A 393 23.38 -74.78 97.29
C VAL A 393 22.55 -76.06 97.30
N THR A 394 21.83 -76.33 96.21
CA THR A 394 20.91 -77.48 96.10
C THR A 394 21.60 -78.75 95.59
N GLY A 395 22.83 -78.64 95.11
CA GLY A 395 23.69 -79.75 94.70
C GLY A 395 24.84 -80.00 95.70
N ALA A 396 25.70 -80.98 95.39
CA ALA A 396 26.92 -81.20 96.15
C ALA A 396 27.90 -80.03 95.96
N THR A 397 28.35 -79.43 97.06
CA THR A 397 29.38 -78.38 97.03
C THR A 397 30.75 -79.03 97.12
N VAL A 398 31.62 -78.74 96.15
CA VAL A 398 33.04 -79.08 96.22
C VAL A 398 33.81 -77.79 96.49
N LEU A 399 34.44 -77.69 97.66
CA LEU A 399 35.38 -76.63 97.98
C LEU A 399 36.79 -77.22 97.86
N ASN A 400 37.63 -76.60 97.05
CA ASN A 400 39.04 -76.99 96.89
C ASN A 400 39.96 -76.27 97.89
N GLY A 401 39.37 -75.59 98.87
CA GLY A 401 40.04 -74.98 100.01
C GLY A 401 39.29 -75.38 101.29
N GLY A 402 39.87 -75.07 102.43
CA GLY A 402 39.24 -75.34 103.73
C GLY A 402 37.88 -74.65 103.86
N LEU A 403 36.95 -75.29 104.58
CA LEU A 403 35.66 -74.70 104.92
C LEU A 403 35.74 -74.13 106.32
N ALA A 404 35.36 -72.87 106.53
CA ALA A 404 35.18 -72.29 107.86
C ALA A 404 33.79 -71.66 107.93
N MET A 405 32.92 -72.22 108.79
CA MET A 405 31.59 -71.69 109.06
C MET A 405 31.55 -71.04 110.44
N ASP A 406 30.92 -69.86 110.49
CA ASP A 406 30.75 -69.04 111.70
C ASP A 406 32.09 -68.82 112.44
N THR A 407 33.07 -68.31 111.69
CA THR A 407 34.41 -67.91 112.15
C THR A 407 34.99 -68.89 113.17
N ASP A 408 35.24 -70.11 112.68
CA ASP A 408 35.92 -71.21 113.38
C ASP A 408 35.07 -72.14 114.24
N LYS A 409 33.74 -71.99 114.29
CA LYS A 409 32.90 -72.96 115.02
C LYS A 409 32.85 -74.33 114.36
N PHE A 410 32.86 -74.34 113.04
CA PHE A 410 33.03 -75.54 112.24
C PHE A 410 34.07 -75.25 111.16
N THR A 411 35.23 -75.88 111.28
CA THR A 411 36.24 -75.83 110.23
C THR A 411 36.49 -77.23 109.67
N VAL A 412 36.76 -77.29 108.38
CA VAL A 412 37.30 -78.46 107.70
C VAL A 412 38.63 -78.03 107.13
N ALA A 413 39.71 -78.61 107.66
CA ALA A 413 41.06 -78.32 107.18
C ALA A 413 41.25 -78.87 105.76
N ASP A 414 41.80 -78.05 104.88
CA ASP A 414 41.97 -78.35 103.44
C ASP A 414 42.87 -79.58 103.20
N ASP A 415 43.96 -79.66 103.96
CA ASP A 415 45.03 -80.65 103.77
C ASP A 415 44.70 -82.05 104.29
N SER A 416 43.77 -82.15 105.24
CA SER A 416 43.51 -83.36 106.03
C SER A 416 42.05 -83.77 106.05
N GLY A 417 41.13 -82.87 105.67
CA GLY A 417 39.69 -83.06 105.85
C GLY A 417 39.27 -83.10 107.32
N ASN A 418 40.20 -82.80 108.26
CA ASN A 418 39.89 -82.85 109.68
C ASN A 418 38.87 -81.78 110.03
N THR A 419 37.76 -82.23 110.61
CA THR A 419 36.73 -81.36 111.15
C THR A 419 37.14 -80.91 112.55
N ALA A 420 37.33 -79.61 112.76
CA ALA A 420 37.36 -79.05 114.11
C ALA A 420 35.97 -78.47 114.40
N ILE A 421 35.35 -79.01 115.45
CA ILE A 421 34.01 -78.61 115.89
C ILE A 421 34.17 -78.16 117.33
N ALA A 422 34.04 -76.85 117.56
CA ALA A 422 34.22 -76.26 118.89
C ALA A 422 33.03 -76.56 119.83
N GLY A 423 31.93 -77.07 119.28
CA GLY A 423 30.74 -77.50 120.02
C GLY A 423 30.71 -79.00 120.33
N THR A 424 29.75 -79.41 121.14
CA THR A 424 29.58 -80.80 121.58
C THR A 424 29.11 -81.70 120.43
N LEU A 425 29.90 -82.72 120.08
CA LEU A 425 29.42 -83.87 119.32
C LEU A 425 28.93 -84.93 120.32
N GLU A 426 27.62 -85.08 120.46
CA GLU A 426 27.07 -86.21 121.21
C GLU A 426 27.17 -87.47 120.35
N SER A 427 28.07 -88.39 120.73
CA SER A 427 28.21 -89.72 120.13
C SER A 427 27.44 -90.76 120.94
N GLU A 428 26.48 -91.45 120.33
CA GLU A 428 25.86 -92.65 120.90
C GLU A 428 26.73 -93.88 120.57
N LEU A 429 27.37 -94.48 121.57
CA LEU A 429 28.10 -95.75 121.43
C LEU A 429 27.20 -96.89 121.94
N LEU A 430 26.66 -97.70 121.03
CA LEU A 430 25.98 -98.95 121.35
C LEU A 430 27.02 -100.09 121.41
N LEU A 431 27.02 -100.84 122.53
CA LEU A 431 27.75 -102.10 122.71
C LEU A 431 27.20 -103.22 121.82
#